data_AF-A0AAE0RLR5-F1
#
_entry.id   AF-A0AAE0RLR5-F1
#
_cell.length_a   1.000
_cell.length_b   1.000
_cell.length_c   1.000
_cell.angle_alpha   90.00
_cell.angle_beta   90.00
_cell.angle_gamma   90.00
#
_symmetry.space_group_name_H-M   'P 1'
#
loop_
_entity.id
_entity.type
_entity.pdbx_description
1 polymer ?
#
loop_
_entity_poly.entity_id
_entity_poly.type
_entity_poly.pdbx_seq_one_letter_code
_entity_poly.pdbx_strand_id
1 'polypeptide(L)'
;MSLKKCFRHCFCCQKRLYFMFVALTSLVLVSFYMMVNNEKTLRSTNVPPWIKRLSLIENIENKNYSSSLDQLDTWISPDGLFSPKCNLSEVTEALRNAKIHGVELLKLQTSYKWQIILEGGHRAVYKPMLLPKVKRPEACNVGCEHPEYEVAAFTVNRLLDLNNMPLTTGRKVIWSIDIAPVASQDLLDSVNITEDGDVCFEWTCLHKTFSTRFCFDNGEILGSLVYWLERPVKTFKSKHHNSYYHDYHPYSPNKIFRSKLPGDQSFCKEFRDKPPYTDDKWFLHVIDMAVVDYFMNNFDQKHTYIAGDDGQPYANIMLDFGHSFCQAKDILLGAAVYQCCKIRNQTYEALVRLSGSLRTKFEELTAGDPLFPILLDVQFSEMEQRFKQLMTLIKFCFLFHGMEDVIMD
;
A
#
# COMPACT_ATOMS: atom_id res chain seq x y z
N MET A 1 -48.19 59.58 -4.24
CA MET A 1 -48.67 58.20 -3.99
C MET A 1 -47.76 57.22 -4.76
N SER A 2 -46.53 56.98 -4.29
CA SER A 2 -46.10 55.92 -3.36
C SER A 2 -45.70 54.59 -4.04
N LEU A 3 -44.47 54.57 -4.59
CA LEU A 3 -43.64 53.37 -4.80
C LEU A 3 -43.35 52.59 -3.49
N LYS A 4 -43.70 53.14 -2.31
CA LYS A 4 -43.57 52.48 -1.00
C LYS A 4 -44.58 51.34 -0.77
N LYS A 5 -45.61 51.16 -1.62
CA LYS A 5 -46.57 50.05 -1.49
C LYS A 5 -46.12 48.75 -2.18
N CYS A 6 -45.30 48.78 -3.23
CA CYS A 6 -44.77 47.56 -3.86
C CYS A 6 -43.66 46.89 -3.03
N PHE A 7 -42.77 47.67 -2.40
CA PHE A 7 -41.63 47.11 -1.64
C PHE A 7 -42.05 46.38 -0.35
N ARG A 8 -43.16 46.79 0.28
CA ARG A 8 -43.69 46.11 1.49
C ARG A 8 -44.38 44.77 1.18
N HIS A 9 -44.86 44.55 -0.05
CA HIS A 9 -45.47 43.27 -0.44
C HIS A 9 -44.41 42.22 -0.84
N CYS A 10 -43.32 42.60 -1.50
CA CYS A 10 -42.23 41.66 -1.83
C CYS A 10 -41.47 41.14 -0.60
N PHE A 11 -41.14 41.99 0.38
CA PHE A 11 -40.40 41.56 1.58
C PHE A 11 -41.22 40.63 2.50
N CYS A 12 -42.55 40.79 2.51
CA CYS A 12 -43.44 39.92 3.28
C CYS A 12 -43.64 38.54 2.61
N CYS A 13 -43.58 38.49 1.28
CA CYS A 13 -43.58 37.23 0.51
C CYS A 13 -42.25 36.48 0.64
N GLN A 14 -41.09 37.17 0.56
CA GLN A 14 -39.78 36.54 0.73
C GLN A 14 -39.56 35.97 2.14
N LYS A 15 -40.00 36.66 3.20
CA LYS A 15 -39.93 36.11 4.56
C LYS A 15 -40.85 34.92 4.77
N ARG A 16 -42.05 34.89 4.16
CA ARG A 16 -42.94 33.72 4.20
C ARG A 16 -42.39 32.52 3.42
N LEU A 17 -41.75 32.74 2.27
CA LEU A 17 -41.07 31.69 1.52
C LEU A 17 -39.85 31.16 2.26
N TYR A 18 -39.05 32.01 2.90
CA TYR A 18 -37.88 31.58 3.69
C TYR A 18 -38.29 30.84 4.97
N PHE A 19 -39.32 31.30 5.68
CA PHE A 19 -39.88 30.56 6.82
C PHE A 19 -40.55 29.26 6.40
N MET A 20 -41.21 29.20 5.23
CA MET A 20 -41.68 27.94 4.67
C MET A 20 -40.52 27.02 4.29
N PHE A 21 -39.43 27.51 3.70
CA PHE A 21 -38.26 26.70 3.34
C PHE A 21 -37.51 26.18 4.57
N VAL A 22 -37.35 27.00 5.61
CA VAL A 22 -36.73 26.60 6.88
C VAL A 22 -37.66 25.64 7.65
N ALA A 23 -38.98 25.86 7.64
CA ALA A 23 -39.94 24.93 8.23
C ALA A 23 -40.02 23.61 7.44
N LEU A 24 -39.96 23.63 6.11
CA LEU A 24 -39.91 22.43 5.26
C LEU A 24 -38.61 21.66 5.44
N THR A 25 -37.46 22.32 5.51
CA THR A 25 -36.18 21.64 5.78
C THR A 25 -36.11 21.07 7.20
N SER A 26 -36.66 21.79 8.19
CA SER A 26 -36.78 21.29 9.57
C SER A 26 -37.78 20.14 9.69
N LEU A 27 -38.93 20.22 9.01
CA LEU A 27 -39.92 19.14 8.97
C LEU A 27 -39.42 17.94 8.18
N VAL A 28 -38.63 18.13 7.11
CA VAL A 28 -37.98 17.04 6.38
C VAL A 28 -36.93 16.38 7.27
N LEU A 29 -36.08 17.14 7.97
CA LEU A 29 -35.10 16.58 8.90
C LEU A 29 -35.75 15.87 10.09
N VAL A 30 -36.83 16.42 10.67
CA VAL A 30 -37.59 15.78 11.74
C VAL A 30 -38.35 14.56 11.23
N SER A 31 -38.93 14.61 10.03
CA SER A 31 -39.60 13.45 9.41
C SER A 31 -38.59 12.37 9.02
N PHE A 32 -37.38 12.75 8.61
CA PHE A 32 -36.28 11.85 8.29
C PHE A 32 -35.72 11.20 9.55
N TYR A 33 -35.51 11.98 10.62
CA TYR A 33 -35.14 11.48 11.95
C TYR A 33 -36.21 10.55 12.53
N MET A 34 -37.49 10.88 12.37
CA MET A 34 -38.63 10.04 12.79
C MET A 34 -38.83 8.80 11.90
N MET A 35 -38.43 8.84 10.62
CA MET A 35 -38.44 7.68 9.72
C MET A 35 -37.32 6.69 10.07
N VAL A 36 -36.13 7.19 10.41
CA VAL A 36 -34.96 6.38 10.77
C VAL A 36 -35.13 5.72 12.15
N ASN A 37 -35.74 6.41 13.12
CA ASN A 37 -35.87 5.93 14.51
C ASN A 37 -37.15 5.14 14.83
N ASN A 38 -37.97 4.81 13.83
CA ASN A 38 -39.25 4.12 14.05
C ASN A 38 -39.20 2.69 13.49
N GLU A 39 -39.15 1.70 14.39
CA GLU A 39 -39.07 0.26 14.07
C GLU A 39 -40.18 -0.23 13.12
N LYS A 40 -41.35 0.42 13.10
CA LYS A 40 -42.45 0.08 12.19
C LYS A 40 -42.18 0.52 10.75
N THR A 41 -41.41 1.59 10.54
CA THR A 41 -41.04 2.09 9.20
C THR A 41 -39.97 1.20 8.57
N LEU A 42 -39.02 0.69 9.36
CA LEU A 42 -37.94 -0.19 8.91
C LEU A 42 -38.42 -1.57 8.40
N ARG A 43 -39.60 -2.02 8.84
CA ARG A 43 -40.25 -3.28 8.38
C ARG A 43 -41.07 -3.12 7.10
N SER A 44 -41.23 -1.90 6.58
CA SER A 44 -41.94 -1.64 5.31
C SER A 44 -41.13 -2.16 4.10
N THR A 45 -41.83 -2.68 3.09
CA THR A 45 -41.25 -3.16 1.83
C THR A 45 -40.76 -2.02 0.91
N ASN A 46 -41.10 -0.76 1.21
CA ASN A 46 -40.83 0.40 0.36
C ASN A 46 -39.73 1.34 0.88
N VAL A 47 -38.87 0.86 1.78
CA VAL A 47 -37.71 1.64 2.27
C VAL A 47 -36.54 1.42 1.30
N PRO A 48 -35.93 2.50 0.75
CA PRO A 48 -34.73 2.39 -0.09
C PRO A 48 -33.64 1.54 0.60
N PRO A 49 -32.94 0.65 -0.11
CA PRO A 49 -31.97 -0.28 0.48
C PRO A 49 -30.90 0.38 1.37
N TRP A 50 -30.51 1.62 1.04
CA TRP A 50 -29.51 2.38 1.81
C TRP A 50 -29.99 2.83 3.21
N ILE A 51 -31.29 3.08 3.41
CA ILE A 51 -31.83 3.45 4.74
C ILE A 51 -31.85 2.24 5.69
N LYS A 52 -32.15 1.04 5.17
CA LYS A 52 -32.02 -0.20 5.95
C LYS A 52 -30.57 -0.44 6.37
N ARG A 53 -29.60 -0.06 5.53
CA ARG A 53 -28.16 -0.13 5.81
C ARG A 53 -27.73 0.83 6.92
N LEU A 54 -28.32 2.03 7.01
CA LEU A 54 -28.01 3.01 8.07
C LEU A 54 -28.41 2.53 9.48
N SER A 55 -29.57 1.86 9.62
CA SER A 55 -30.01 1.35 10.93
C SER A 55 -29.15 0.22 11.51
N LEU A 56 -28.32 -0.41 10.68
CA LEU A 56 -27.35 -1.44 11.11
C LEU A 56 -26.04 -0.85 11.64
N ILE A 57 -25.80 0.46 11.46
CA ILE A 57 -24.55 1.14 11.81
C ILE A 57 -24.55 1.63 13.28
N GLU A 58 -25.71 1.75 13.93
CA GLU A 58 -25.83 2.35 15.28
C GLU A 58 -25.28 1.51 16.45
N ASN A 59 -24.69 0.33 16.22
CA ASN A 59 -24.13 -0.53 17.28
C ASN A 59 -22.65 -0.87 17.11
N ILE A 60 -21.89 -0.08 16.33
CA ILE A 60 -20.42 -0.20 16.34
C ILE A 60 -19.93 0.59 17.55
N GLU A 61 -19.39 -0.10 18.55
CA GLU A 61 -18.55 0.55 19.57
C GLU A 61 -17.52 1.41 18.83
N ASN A 62 -17.59 2.73 18.99
CA ASN A 62 -16.61 3.65 18.41
C ASN A 62 -15.27 3.47 19.13
N LYS A 63 -14.60 2.35 18.86
CA LYS A 63 -13.23 2.10 19.27
C LYS A 63 -12.38 3.14 18.56
N ASN A 64 -11.78 4.02 19.34
CA ASN A 64 -10.85 5.03 18.85
C ASN A 64 -9.48 4.38 18.69
N TYR A 65 -8.96 4.31 17.47
CA TYR A 65 -7.66 3.73 17.19
C TYR A 65 -6.52 4.76 17.08
N SER A 66 -6.78 6.06 17.33
CA SER A 66 -5.76 7.11 17.28
C SER A 66 -4.54 6.76 18.13
N SER A 67 -4.75 6.33 19.38
CA SER A 67 -3.66 5.97 20.30
C SER A 67 -2.83 4.77 19.85
N SER A 68 -3.43 3.85 19.09
CA SER A 68 -2.70 2.72 18.50
C SER A 68 -1.84 3.20 17.33
N LEU A 69 -2.37 4.10 16.48
CA LEU A 69 -1.64 4.65 15.34
C LEU A 69 -0.52 5.61 15.75
N ASP A 70 -0.68 6.38 16.84
CA ASP A 70 0.32 7.34 17.35
C ASP A 70 1.69 6.71 17.65
N GLN A 71 1.75 5.39 17.80
CA GLN A 71 2.98 4.66 18.09
C GLN A 71 3.85 4.44 16.85
N LEU A 72 3.29 4.47 15.64
CA LEU A 72 3.96 4.01 14.42
C LEU A 72 5.28 4.73 14.13
N ASP A 73 5.28 6.06 14.09
CA ASP A 73 6.49 6.84 13.79
C ASP A 73 7.50 6.86 14.94
N THR A 74 7.07 6.48 16.15
CA THR A 74 7.94 6.37 17.34
C THR A 74 8.82 5.12 17.30
N TRP A 75 8.45 4.12 16.49
CA TRP A 75 9.22 2.88 16.34
C TRP A 75 10.38 3.00 15.36
N ILE A 76 10.37 4.05 14.53
CA ILE A 76 11.37 4.30 13.52
C ILE A 76 12.73 4.54 14.19
N SER A 77 13.72 3.77 13.78
CA SER A 77 15.07 3.78 14.34
C SER A 77 16.12 3.51 13.25
N PRO A 78 17.43 3.62 13.56
CA PRO A 78 18.47 3.18 12.64
C PRO A 78 18.34 1.72 12.19
N ASP A 79 17.67 0.88 12.97
CA ASP A 79 17.54 -0.55 12.67
C ASP A 79 16.33 -0.85 11.77
N GLY A 80 15.44 0.12 11.51
CA GLY A 80 14.27 -0.05 10.64
C GLY A 80 13.03 0.71 11.10
N LEU A 81 11.88 0.35 10.56
CA LEU A 81 10.57 0.97 10.81
C LEU A 81 9.87 0.43 12.06
N PHE A 82 10.16 -0.81 12.45
CA PHE A 82 9.61 -1.43 13.64
C PHE A 82 10.56 -2.51 14.18
N SER A 83 10.32 -2.95 15.41
CA SER A 83 11.06 -4.05 16.04
C SER A 83 10.14 -5.24 16.33
N PRO A 84 10.68 -6.44 16.62
CA PRO A 84 9.88 -7.58 17.05
C PRO A 84 9.07 -7.35 18.34
N LYS A 85 9.40 -6.31 19.13
CA LYS A 85 8.69 -5.96 20.36
C LYS A 85 7.45 -5.09 20.12
N CYS A 86 7.29 -4.55 18.91
CA CYS A 86 6.17 -3.69 18.56
C CYS A 86 4.86 -4.49 18.45
N ASN A 87 3.76 -3.91 18.92
CA ASN A 87 2.44 -4.55 18.85
C ASN A 87 1.83 -4.38 17.45
N LEU A 88 2.37 -5.09 16.46
CA LEU A 88 1.89 -5.00 15.08
C LEU A 88 0.44 -5.46 14.92
N SER A 89 -0.02 -6.43 15.71
CA SER A 89 -1.41 -6.90 15.62
C SER A 89 -2.40 -5.78 15.92
N GLU A 90 -2.16 -5.01 16.99
CA GLU A 90 -3.02 -3.89 17.38
C GLU A 90 -3.03 -2.79 16.32
N VAL A 91 -1.86 -2.43 15.80
CA VAL A 91 -1.76 -1.36 14.80
C VAL A 91 -2.27 -1.79 13.42
N THR A 92 -2.10 -3.06 13.04
CA THR A 92 -2.73 -3.61 11.84
C THR A 92 -4.26 -3.62 11.97
N GLU A 93 -4.80 -3.95 13.15
CA GLU A 93 -6.24 -3.83 13.41
C GLU A 93 -6.71 -2.36 13.30
N ALA A 94 -5.92 -1.42 13.85
CA ALA A 94 -6.16 0.01 13.72
C ALA A 94 -6.18 0.46 12.25
N LEU A 95 -5.17 0.10 11.45
CA LEU A 95 -5.13 0.45 10.03
C LEU A 95 -6.35 -0.08 9.25
N ARG A 96 -6.86 -1.26 9.61
CA ARG A 96 -8.04 -1.87 8.98
C ARG A 96 -9.34 -1.15 9.31
N ASN A 97 -9.49 -0.67 10.54
CA ASN A 97 -10.79 -0.26 11.09
C ASN A 97 -10.90 1.23 11.45
N ALA A 98 -9.77 1.93 11.59
CA ALA A 98 -9.73 3.34 11.96
C ALA A 98 -10.59 4.19 11.04
N LYS A 99 -11.36 5.12 11.62
CA LYS A 99 -12.25 6.00 10.85
C LYS A 99 -11.47 6.82 9.83
N ILE A 100 -12.03 6.98 8.64
CA ILE A 100 -11.47 7.84 7.59
C ILE A 100 -12.04 9.25 7.74
N HIS A 101 -11.15 10.24 7.77
CA HIS A 101 -11.46 11.66 7.89
C HIS A 101 -11.22 12.46 6.61
N GLY A 102 -10.45 11.92 5.66
CA GLY A 102 -10.18 12.58 4.39
C GLY A 102 -9.69 11.58 3.34
N VAL A 103 -10.08 11.79 2.09
CA VAL A 103 -9.59 10.99 0.95
C VAL A 103 -9.27 11.90 -0.23
N GLU A 104 -8.07 11.78 -0.78
CA GLU A 104 -7.62 12.57 -1.92
C GLU A 104 -7.08 11.66 -3.02
N LEU A 105 -7.42 11.95 -4.28
CA LEU A 105 -6.83 11.28 -5.42
C LEU A 105 -5.36 11.68 -5.57
N LEU A 106 -4.43 10.72 -5.43
CA LEU A 106 -3.02 10.95 -5.67
C LEU A 106 -2.76 10.96 -7.17
N LYS A 107 -2.58 12.15 -7.74
CA LYS A 107 -2.30 12.36 -9.18
C LYS A 107 -0.83 12.07 -9.54
N LEU A 108 -0.31 10.92 -9.10
CA LEU A 108 1.01 10.42 -9.52
C LEU A 108 0.81 9.55 -10.77
N GLN A 109 1.57 9.83 -11.83
CA GLN A 109 1.27 9.36 -13.20
C GLN A 109 1.24 7.83 -13.42
N THR A 110 1.63 7.02 -12.43
CA THR A 110 1.89 5.58 -12.65
C THR A 110 0.73 4.66 -12.28
N SER A 111 -0.24 5.11 -11.48
CA SER A 111 -1.22 4.21 -10.84
C SER A 111 -2.37 4.97 -10.17
N TYR A 112 -3.54 4.32 -10.07
CA TYR A 112 -4.71 4.89 -9.39
C TYR A 112 -4.61 4.63 -7.89
N LYS A 113 -4.33 5.68 -7.11
CA LYS A 113 -4.04 5.60 -5.68
C LYS A 113 -4.75 6.74 -4.94
N TRP A 114 -5.16 6.50 -3.71
CA TRP A 114 -5.73 7.53 -2.84
C TRP A 114 -4.82 7.77 -1.64
N GLN A 115 -4.69 9.02 -1.23
CA GLN A 115 -4.22 9.36 0.10
C GLN A 115 -5.43 9.32 1.02
N ILE A 116 -5.34 8.52 2.08
CA ILE A 116 -6.36 8.42 3.12
C ILE A 116 -5.81 9.07 4.38
N ILE A 117 -6.62 9.91 5.02
CA ILE A 117 -6.37 10.48 6.34
C ILE A 117 -7.24 9.72 7.33
N LEU A 118 -6.61 8.99 8.25
CA LEU A 118 -7.24 8.24 9.32
C LEU A 118 -7.42 9.11 10.57
N GLU A 119 -8.12 8.59 11.57
CA GLU A 119 -8.22 9.23 12.88
C GLU A 119 -6.83 9.51 13.49
N GLY A 120 -6.71 10.59 14.24
CA GLY A 120 -5.41 11.10 14.69
C GLY A 120 -4.62 11.87 13.63
N GLY A 121 -5.12 11.97 12.39
CA GLY A 121 -4.46 12.67 11.28
C GLY A 121 -3.40 11.84 10.55
N HIS A 122 -3.29 10.55 10.90
CA HIS A 122 -2.36 9.61 10.29
C HIS A 122 -2.68 9.39 8.81
N ARG A 123 -1.66 9.45 7.95
CA ARG A 123 -1.84 9.25 6.51
C ARG A 123 -1.56 7.81 6.10
N ALA A 124 -2.19 7.40 5.01
CA ALA A 124 -1.92 6.14 4.34
C ALA A 124 -2.16 6.27 2.83
N VAL A 125 -1.52 5.41 2.05
CA VAL A 125 -1.82 5.22 0.63
C VAL A 125 -2.73 4.02 0.47
N TYR A 126 -3.90 4.24 -0.10
CA TYR A 126 -4.82 3.18 -0.47
C TYR A 126 -4.75 2.89 -1.96
N LYS A 127 -4.56 1.63 -2.32
CA LYS A 127 -4.52 1.15 -3.70
C LYS A 127 -5.75 0.25 -3.94
N PRO A 128 -6.79 0.73 -4.63
CA PRO A 128 -7.98 -0.07 -4.93
C PRO A 128 -7.65 -1.26 -5.84
N MET A 129 -8.31 -2.40 -5.63
CA MET A 129 -8.19 -3.58 -6.48
C MET A 129 -8.92 -3.37 -7.81
N LEU A 130 -8.17 -3.01 -8.84
CA LEU A 130 -8.75 -2.73 -10.17
C LEU A 130 -9.02 -3.98 -11.00
N LEU A 131 -8.24 -5.04 -10.75
CA LEU A 131 -8.24 -6.28 -11.51
C LEU A 131 -8.51 -7.45 -10.57
N PRO A 132 -9.19 -8.50 -11.05
CA PRO A 132 -9.32 -9.73 -10.28
C PRO A 132 -7.95 -10.41 -10.14
N LYS A 133 -7.67 -11.02 -8.98
CA LYS A 133 -6.38 -11.66 -8.66
C LYS A 133 -5.89 -12.69 -9.67
N VAL A 134 -6.83 -13.34 -10.38
CA VAL A 134 -6.52 -14.35 -11.41
C VAL A 134 -5.86 -13.73 -12.64
N LYS A 135 -6.09 -12.44 -12.91
CA LYS A 135 -5.45 -11.73 -14.00
C LYS A 135 -4.07 -11.29 -13.54
N ARG A 136 -3.02 -11.87 -14.09
CA ARG A 136 -1.64 -11.51 -13.75
C ARG A 136 -1.16 -10.30 -14.57
N PRO A 137 -0.10 -9.60 -14.12
CA PRO A 137 0.60 -8.64 -14.98
C PRO A 137 1.11 -9.33 -16.25
N GLU A 138 0.78 -8.75 -17.41
CA GLU A 138 1.15 -9.28 -18.73
C GLU A 138 2.67 -9.25 -18.94
N ALA A 139 3.31 -8.17 -18.51
CA ALA A 139 4.74 -7.98 -18.49
C ALA A 139 5.15 -7.28 -17.19
N CYS A 140 6.42 -7.40 -16.82
CA CYS A 140 6.92 -6.74 -15.63
C CYS A 140 6.90 -5.23 -15.83
N ASN A 141 6.41 -4.51 -14.82
CA ASN A 141 6.25 -3.04 -14.81
C ASN A 141 5.31 -2.50 -15.90
N VAL A 142 4.37 -3.31 -16.38
CA VAL A 142 3.38 -2.92 -17.40
C VAL A 142 1.98 -3.25 -16.91
N GLY A 143 1.03 -2.34 -17.12
CA GLY A 143 -0.36 -2.52 -16.75
C GLY A 143 -0.67 -2.02 -15.34
N CYS A 144 -1.81 -2.47 -14.82
CA CYS A 144 -2.32 -2.00 -13.54
C CYS A 144 -1.58 -2.69 -12.38
N GLU A 145 -1.40 -1.97 -11.28
CA GLU A 145 -0.88 -2.57 -10.04
C GLU A 145 -1.91 -3.54 -9.44
N HIS A 146 -1.41 -4.56 -8.73
CA HIS A 146 -2.11 -5.56 -7.96
C HIS A 146 -1.87 -5.28 -6.47
N PRO A 147 -2.81 -4.60 -5.78
CA PRO A 147 -2.64 -4.17 -4.39
C PRO A 147 -2.33 -5.31 -3.41
N GLU A 148 -2.83 -6.52 -3.68
CA GLU A 148 -2.54 -7.72 -2.89
C GLU A 148 -1.04 -8.06 -2.83
N TYR A 149 -0.26 -7.66 -3.85
CA TYR A 149 1.17 -7.89 -3.85
C TYR A 149 1.94 -6.96 -2.91
N GLU A 150 1.39 -5.79 -2.56
CA GLU A 150 1.96 -4.95 -1.50
C GLU A 150 1.83 -5.64 -0.13
N VAL A 151 0.67 -6.25 0.14
CA VAL A 151 0.45 -7.04 1.36
C VAL A 151 1.36 -8.27 1.38
N ALA A 152 1.52 -8.94 0.24
CA ALA A 152 2.42 -10.08 0.13
C ALA A 152 3.89 -9.70 0.35
N ALA A 153 4.35 -8.60 -0.23
CA ALA A 153 5.72 -8.12 -0.05
C ALA A 153 6.01 -7.75 1.42
N PHE A 154 5.07 -7.06 2.08
CA PHE A 154 5.19 -6.77 3.52
C PHE A 154 5.24 -8.05 4.35
N THR A 155 4.44 -9.05 3.99
CA THR A 155 4.45 -10.36 4.66
C THR A 155 5.77 -11.10 4.45
N VAL A 156 6.35 -11.08 3.24
CA VAL A 156 7.66 -11.66 2.95
C VAL A 156 8.77 -10.93 3.71
N ASN A 157 8.74 -9.59 3.75
CA ASN A 157 9.67 -8.77 4.54
C ASN A 157 9.67 -9.22 6.01
N ARG A 158 8.47 -9.38 6.58
CA ARG A 158 8.25 -9.89 7.94
C ARG A 158 8.78 -11.31 8.15
N LEU A 159 8.54 -12.22 7.22
CA LEU A 159 9.01 -13.62 7.32
C LEU A 159 10.54 -13.74 7.25
N LEU A 160 11.20 -12.79 6.59
CA LEU A 160 12.65 -12.68 6.51
C LEU A 160 13.27 -11.89 7.69
N ASP A 161 12.46 -11.56 8.70
CA ASP A 161 12.82 -10.71 9.83
C ASP A 161 13.38 -9.34 9.42
N LEU A 162 13.02 -8.86 8.24
CA LEU A 162 13.25 -7.50 7.81
C LEU A 162 12.15 -6.59 8.41
N ASN A 163 12.47 -5.31 8.51
CA ASN A 163 11.61 -4.33 9.17
C ASN A 163 11.61 -2.99 8.43
N ASN A 164 11.80 -3.02 7.13
CA ASN A 164 12.14 -1.86 6.33
C ASN A 164 11.14 -1.65 5.19
N MET A 165 9.91 -2.14 5.37
CA MET A 165 8.76 -1.91 4.52
C MET A 165 7.62 -1.31 5.35
N PRO A 166 6.92 -0.26 4.88
CA PRO A 166 5.83 0.34 5.65
C PRO A 166 4.75 -0.69 5.96
N LEU A 167 4.09 -0.53 7.12
CA LEU A 167 3.00 -1.42 7.50
C LEU A 167 1.94 -1.41 6.40
N THR A 168 1.60 -2.60 5.92
CA THR A 168 0.70 -2.79 4.80
C THR A 168 -0.32 -3.86 5.12
N THR A 169 -1.59 -3.58 4.85
CA THR A 169 -2.69 -4.53 5.08
C THR A 169 -3.79 -4.34 4.05
N GLY A 170 -4.58 -5.39 3.82
CA GLY A 170 -5.85 -5.26 3.14
C GLY A 170 -6.86 -4.43 3.93
N ARG A 171 -7.71 -3.70 3.22
CA ARG A 171 -8.85 -3.01 3.81
C ARG A 171 -10.02 -3.02 2.83
N LYS A 172 -11.22 -3.21 3.36
CA LYS A 172 -12.47 -2.98 2.63
C LYS A 172 -13.02 -1.62 3.02
N VAL A 173 -13.42 -0.83 2.03
CA VAL A 173 -14.12 0.45 2.23
C VAL A 173 -15.41 0.45 1.42
N ILE A 174 -16.43 1.13 1.94
CA ILE A 174 -17.72 1.32 1.29
C ILE A 174 -17.80 2.77 0.82
N TRP A 175 -17.90 2.99 -0.49
CA TRP A 175 -17.83 4.32 -1.08
C TRP A 175 -18.77 5.33 -0.42
N SER A 176 -20.05 4.99 -0.25
CA SER A 176 -21.08 5.88 0.28
C SER A 176 -20.95 6.18 1.78
N ILE A 177 -20.20 5.36 2.52
CA ILE A 177 -20.04 5.47 3.98
C ILE A 177 -18.67 6.04 4.33
N ASP A 178 -17.62 5.47 3.76
CA ASP A 178 -16.24 5.70 4.17
C ASP A 178 -15.51 6.73 3.30
N ILE A 179 -15.91 6.89 2.03
CA ILE A 179 -15.15 7.65 1.03
C ILE A 179 -15.86 8.96 0.63
N ALA A 180 -17.00 8.88 -0.05
CA ALA A 180 -17.71 10.04 -0.60
C ALA A 180 -17.95 11.17 0.41
N PRO A 181 -18.33 10.92 1.68
CA PRO A 181 -18.55 11.99 2.66
C PRO A 181 -17.31 12.81 3.02
N VAL A 182 -16.11 12.29 2.77
CA VAL A 182 -14.82 12.87 3.18
C VAL A 182 -13.83 12.98 2.00
N ALA A 183 -14.28 12.70 0.78
CA ALA A 183 -13.49 12.75 -0.44
C ALA A 183 -13.27 14.19 -0.92
N SER A 184 -12.12 14.45 -1.52
CA SER A 184 -11.86 15.70 -2.23
C SER A 184 -12.75 15.82 -3.47
N GLN A 185 -13.02 17.07 -3.89
CA GLN A 185 -13.83 17.34 -5.07
C GLN A 185 -13.24 16.67 -6.32
N ASP A 186 -11.91 16.70 -6.47
CA ASP A 186 -11.21 16.05 -7.58
C ASP A 186 -11.48 14.54 -7.66
N LEU A 187 -11.60 13.85 -6.52
CA LEU A 187 -11.94 12.43 -6.49
C LEU A 187 -13.42 12.21 -6.85
N LEU A 188 -14.32 13.01 -6.28
CA LEU A 188 -15.76 12.96 -6.57
C LEU A 188 -16.04 13.19 -8.06
N ASP A 189 -15.37 14.16 -8.68
CA ASP A 189 -15.52 14.49 -10.09
C ASP A 189 -14.93 13.42 -11.02
N SER A 190 -14.00 12.59 -10.52
CA SER A 190 -13.34 11.54 -11.30
C SER A 190 -14.17 10.26 -11.45
N VAL A 191 -15.25 10.12 -10.68
CA VAL A 191 -16.08 8.90 -10.66
C VAL A 191 -17.49 9.17 -11.21
N ASN A 192 -18.13 8.11 -11.69
CA ASN A 192 -19.51 8.08 -12.12
C ASN A 192 -20.24 6.97 -11.36
N ILE A 193 -21.38 7.31 -10.74
CA ILE A 193 -22.21 6.36 -10.00
C ILE A 193 -23.32 5.85 -10.91
N THR A 194 -23.42 4.53 -11.07
CA THR A 194 -24.50 3.90 -11.86
C THR A 194 -25.83 3.92 -11.10
N GLU A 195 -26.94 3.62 -11.79
CA GLU A 195 -28.26 3.49 -11.15
C GLU A 195 -28.29 2.38 -10.09
N ASP A 196 -27.49 1.33 -10.29
CA ASP A 196 -27.33 0.20 -9.38
C ASP A 196 -26.39 0.53 -8.18
N GLY A 197 -25.78 1.72 -8.18
CA GLY A 197 -24.89 2.19 -7.11
C GLY A 197 -23.43 1.77 -7.27
N ASP A 198 -23.04 1.27 -8.45
CA ASP A 198 -21.64 0.96 -8.74
C ASP A 198 -20.83 2.24 -8.91
N VAL A 199 -19.60 2.21 -8.43
CA VAL A 199 -18.67 3.33 -8.52
C VAL A 199 -17.71 3.06 -9.66
N CYS A 200 -17.86 3.79 -10.76
CA CYS A 200 -17.05 3.61 -11.96
C CYS A 200 -16.14 4.79 -12.23
N PHE A 201 -14.97 4.55 -12.83
CA PHE A 201 -14.07 5.60 -13.28
C PHE A 201 -13.24 5.11 -14.48
N GLU A 202 -12.64 6.06 -15.18
CA GLU A 202 -11.73 5.77 -16.28
C GLU A 202 -10.28 5.96 -15.85
N TRP A 203 -9.43 4.99 -16.16
CA TRP A 203 -8.01 5.08 -15.86
C TRP A 203 -7.14 4.41 -16.92
N THR A 204 -5.99 5.01 -17.19
CA THR A 204 -4.95 4.45 -18.06
C THR A 204 -3.84 3.87 -17.19
N CYS A 205 -3.72 2.55 -17.18
CA CYS A 205 -2.65 1.88 -16.44
C CYS A 205 -1.27 2.10 -17.08
N LEU A 206 -0.20 1.85 -16.31
CA LEU A 206 1.17 2.14 -16.72
C LEU A 206 1.53 1.50 -18.07
N HIS A 207 2.14 2.29 -18.96
CA HIS A 207 2.54 1.90 -20.33
C HIS A 207 1.40 1.35 -21.21
N LYS A 208 0.13 1.66 -20.89
CA LYS A 208 -1.01 1.43 -21.79
C LYS A 208 -1.35 2.70 -22.55
N THR A 209 -1.85 2.53 -23.77
CA THR A 209 -2.18 3.63 -24.71
C THR A 209 -3.64 4.07 -24.63
N PHE A 210 -4.50 3.28 -23.97
CA PHE A 210 -5.93 3.54 -23.87
C PHE A 210 -6.41 3.43 -22.42
N SER A 211 -7.39 4.25 -22.10
CA SER A 211 -8.08 4.22 -20.82
C SER A 211 -9.00 3.01 -20.74
N THR A 212 -9.14 2.44 -19.54
CA THR A 212 -10.08 1.37 -19.23
C THR A 212 -11.07 1.88 -18.19
N ARG A 213 -12.34 1.51 -18.35
CA ARG A 213 -13.36 1.75 -17.32
C ARG A 213 -13.27 0.66 -16.26
N PHE A 214 -13.11 1.06 -15.02
CA PHE A 214 -13.16 0.21 -13.83
C PHE A 214 -14.43 0.52 -13.05
N CYS A 215 -15.06 -0.48 -12.47
CA CYS A 215 -16.26 -0.34 -11.66
C CYS A 215 -16.14 -1.20 -10.39
N PHE A 216 -16.64 -0.66 -9.28
CA PHE A 216 -16.78 -1.37 -8.02
C PHE A 216 -18.25 -1.61 -7.71
N ASP A 217 -18.63 -2.89 -7.65
CA ASP A 217 -20.00 -3.31 -7.47
C ASP A 217 -20.58 -2.78 -6.15
N ASN A 218 -21.74 -2.12 -6.21
CA ASN A 218 -22.43 -1.52 -5.06
C ASN A 218 -21.54 -0.59 -4.19
N GLY A 219 -20.46 -0.07 -4.75
CA GLY A 219 -19.48 0.77 -4.06
C GLY A 219 -18.65 0.03 -2.98
N GLU A 220 -18.59 -1.31 -2.99
CA GLU A 220 -17.67 -2.06 -2.12
C GLU A 220 -16.28 -2.14 -2.78
N ILE A 221 -15.27 -1.63 -2.09
CA ILE A 221 -13.92 -1.46 -2.66
C ILE A 221 -12.93 -2.17 -1.76
N LEU A 222 -12.33 -3.24 -2.26
CA LEU A 222 -11.17 -3.89 -1.64
C LEU A 222 -9.89 -3.25 -2.15
N GLY A 223 -8.87 -3.19 -1.31
CA GLY A 223 -7.58 -2.60 -1.66
C GLY A 223 -6.54 -2.83 -0.58
N SER A 224 -5.29 -2.51 -0.90
CA SER A 224 -4.23 -2.44 0.11
C SER A 224 -4.16 -1.03 0.69
N LEU A 225 -3.86 -0.96 1.98
CA LEU A 225 -3.59 0.26 2.72
C LEU A 225 -2.15 0.18 3.21
N VAL A 226 -1.31 1.08 2.72
CA VAL A 226 0.11 1.22 3.07
C VAL A 226 0.26 2.45 3.95
N TYR A 227 0.76 2.29 5.17
CA TYR A 227 0.96 3.42 6.09
C TYR A 227 1.94 4.45 5.49
N TRP A 228 1.60 5.73 5.62
CA TRP A 228 2.44 6.82 5.18
C TRP A 228 3.39 7.21 6.33
N LEU A 229 4.69 7.05 6.11
CA LEU A 229 5.69 7.43 7.11
C LEU A 229 5.77 8.96 7.23
N GLU A 230 5.54 9.52 8.42
CA GLU A 230 5.63 10.98 8.66
C GLU A 230 7.07 11.43 8.91
N ARG A 231 8.01 10.87 8.15
CA ARG A 231 9.44 11.17 8.22
C ARG A 231 9.95 11.76 6.91
N PRO A 232 10.88 12.74 6.95
CA PRO A 232 11.50 13.24 5.74
C PRO A 232 12.23 12.12 5.01
N VAL A 233 11.91 11.96 3.74
CA VAL A 233 12.69 11.13 2.84
C VAL A 233 14.02 11.84 2.56
N LYS A 234 15.12 11.14 2.77
CA LYS A 234 16.48 11.59 2.46
C LYS A 234 16.99 10.91 1.22
N THR A 235 17.90 11.62 0.59
CA THR A 235 18.79 11.06 -0.42
C THR A 235 20.21 11.26 -0.06
N PHE A 236 20.98 10.20 -0.25
CA PHE A 236 22.39 10.34 -0.54
C PHE A 236 22.50 11.28 -1.74
N LYS A 237 23.27 12.37 -1.64
CA LYS A 237 23.62 13.22 -2.78
C LYS A 237 24.92 12.68 -3.36
N SER A 238 24.98 12.48 -4.67
CA SER A 238 26.28 12.27 -5.33
C SER A 238 27.03 13.60 -5.34
N LYS A 239 28.30 13.61 -4.90
CA LYS A 239 29.16 14.81 -5.01
C LYS A 239 29.53 15.13 -6.47
N HIS A 240 29.36 14.19 -7.39
CA HIS A 240 29.82 14.31 -8.79
C HIS A 240 28.71 14.46 -9.81
N HIS A 241 27.49 14.04 -9.47
CA HIS A 241 26.32 14.22 -10.32
C HIS A 241 25.30 15.03 -9.52
N ASN A 242 24.76 16.09 -10.11
CA ASN A 242 23.60 16.84 -9.60
C ASN A 242 22.31 15.99 -9.61
N SER A 243 22.44 14.68 -9.39
CA SER A 243 21.38 13.70 -9.30
C SER A 243 21.37 13.14 -7.88
N TYR A 244 20.20 13.17 -7.28
CA TYR A 244 19.91 12.54 -6.01
C TYR A 244 19.86 11.01 -6.20
N TYR A 245 20.30 10.22 -5.22
CA TYR A 245 20.16 8.75 -5.28
C TYR A 245 18.70 8.27 -5.14
N HIS A 246 17.70 9.15 -5.34
CA HIS A 246 16.25 8.89 -5.12
C HIS A 246 15.77 7.60 -5.81
N ASP A 247 16.37 7.21 -6.96
CA ASP A 247 15.86 6.15 -7.82
C ASP A 247 16.91 5.09 -8.20
N TYR A 248 18.08 5.10 -7.56
CA TYR A 248 19.24 4.38 -8.08
C TYR A 248 19.38 2.99 -7.45
N HIS A 249 18.52 2.03 -7.82
CA HIS A 249 18.82 0.63 -7.49
C HIS A 249 20.07 0.23 -8.29
N PRO A 250 21.21 -0.03 -7.62
CA PRO A 250 22.47 -0.29 -8.30
C PRO A 250 22.38 -1.62 -9.06
N TYR A 251 21.60 -2.56 -8.53
CA TYR A 251 21.34 -3.89 -9.08
C TYR A 251 20.00 -3.98 -9.83
N SER A 252 19.49 -2.88 -10.42
CA SER A 252 18.24 -3.02 -11.19
C SER A 252 18.49 -3.90 -12.43
N PRO A 253 17.52 -4.71 -12.88
CA PRO A 253 17.69 -5.57 -14.05
C PRO A 253 18.22 -4.83 -15.27
N ASN A 254 17.73 -3.60 -15.50
CA ASN A 254 18.21 -2.72 -16.57
C ASN A 254 19.69 -2.36 -16.45
N LYS A 255 20.24 -2.22 -15.24
CA LYS A 255 21.67 -1.95 -15.04
C LYS A 255 22.50 -3.20 -15.11
N ILE A 256 22.05 -4.30 -14.52
CA ILE A 256 22.76 -5.59 -14.60
C ILE A 256 22.87 -6.02 -16.08
N PHE A 257 21.77 -5.91 -16.83
CA PHE A 257 21.74 -6.19 -18.26
C PHE A 257 22.74 -5.34 -19.05
N ARG A 258 22.95 -4.08 -18.63
CA ARG A 258 23.91 -3.16 -19.26
C ARG A 258 25.32 -3.27 -18.71
N SER A 259 25.53 -3.90 -17.55
CA SER A 259 26.77 -3.77 -16.80
C SER A 259 27.74 -4.90 -17.02
N LYS A 260 27.33 -6.18 -17.17
CA LYS A 260 28.21 -7.33 -17.48
C LYS A 260 27.46 -8.70 -17.51
N LEU A 261 28.14 -9.76 -17.96
CA LEU A 261 27.58 -11.13 -18.11
C LEU A 261 27.09 -11.73 -16.78
N PRO A 262 26.10 -12.66 -16.80
CA PRO A 262 25.72 -13.45 -15.63
C PRO A 262 26.95 -14.19 -15.06
N GLY A 263 27.37 -13.83 -13.86
CA GLY A 263 28.53 -14.43 -13.17
C GLY A 263 29.77 -13.52 -13.07
N ASP A 264 29.78 -12.35 -13.70
CA ASP A 264 30.88 -11.40 -13.54
C ASP A 264 30.82 -10.69 -12.17
N GLN A 265 31.68 -11.12 -11.25
CA GLN A 265 31.79 -10.54 -9.90
C GLN A 265 32.37 -9.12 -9.89
N SER A 266 32.96 -8.63 -11.00
CA SER A 266 33.52 -7.28 -11.05
C SER A 266 32.46 -6.20 -10.84
N PHE A 267 31.20 -6.48 -11.18
CA PHE A 267 30.10 -5.57 -10.89
C PHE A 267 29.87 -5.41 -9.39
N CYS A 268 29.89 -6.51 -8.62
CA CYS A 268 29.77 -6.41 -7.16
C CYS A 268 30.92 -5.64 -6.54
N LYS A 269 32.15 -5.87 -7.02
CA LYS A 269 33.31 -5.11 -6.55
C LYS A 269 33.16 -3.61 -6.80
N GLU A 270 32.82 -3.22 -8.03
CA GLU A 270 32.56 -1.82 -8.37
C GLU A 270 31.41 -1.20 -7.57
N PHE A 271 30.40 -2.00 -7.24
CA PHE A 271 29.29 -1.59 -6.39
C PHE A 271 29.73 -1.37 -4.94
N ARG A 272 30.44 -2.34 -4.35
CA ARG A 272 30.94 -2.33 -2.97
C ARG A 272 31.91 -1.17 -2.71
N ASP A 273 32.66 -0.74 -3.73
CA ASP A 273 33.62 0.36 -3.66
C ASP A 273 32.96 1.76 -3.76
N LYS A 274 31.65 1.85 -4.04
CA LYS A 274 30.94 3.13 -4.21
C LYS A 274 30.18 3.50 -2.93
N PRO A 275 30.39 4.71 -2.36
CA PRO A 275 29.52 5.22 -1.30
C PRO A 275 28.04 5.31 -1.75
N PRO A 276 27.07 5.03 -0.84
CA PRO A 276 27.24 4.69 0.58
C PRO A 276 27.55 3.21 0.85
N TYR A 277 27.64 2.37 -0.18
CA TYR A 277 27.80 0.91 -0.07
C TYR A 277 29.21 0.45 0.34
N THR A 278 30.11 1.42 0.61
CA THR A 278 31.36 1.16 1.30
C THR A 278 31.14 0.69 2.75
N ASP A 279 29.98 1.04 3.31
CA ASP A 279 29.48 0.62 4.63
C ASP A 279 28.61 -0.64 4.47
N ASP A 280 28.87 -1.64 5.32
CA ASP A 280 28.25 -2.96 5.25
C ASP A 280 26.73 -2.91 5.44
N LYS A 281 26.22 -1.98 6.25
CA LYS A 281 24.77 -1.83 6.47
C LYS A 281 24.06 -1.50 5.16
N TRP A 282 24.55 -0.49 4.44
CA TRP A 282 23.93 -0.05 3.18
C TRP A 282 24.12 -1.06 2.06
N PHE A 283 25.25 -1.74 2.05
CA PHE A 283 25.51 -2.84 1.13
C PHE A 283 24.53 -3.99 1.35
N LEU A 284 24.39 -4.47 2.60
CA LEU A 284 23.50 -5.58 2.93
C LEU A 284 22.02 -5.25 2.71
N HIS A 285 21.59 -3.99 2.88
CA HIS A 285 20.23 -3.59 2.50
C HIS A 285 19.92 -3.87 1.02
N VAL A 286 20.88 -3.68 0.11
CA VAL A 286 20.68 -3.99 -1.32
C VAL A 286 20.61 -5.50 -1.55
N ILE A 287 21.40 -6.28 -0.81
CA ILE A 287 21.34 -7.75 -0.86
C ILE A 287 19.98 -8.26 -0.35
N ASP A 288 19.53 -7.79 0.81
CA ASP A 288 18.25 -8.16 1.42
C ASP A 288 17.07 -7.80 0.50
N MET A 289 17.15 -6.66 -0.16
CA MET A 289 16.15 -6.22 -1.13
C MET A 289 16.11 -7.13 -2.36
N ALA A 290 17.27 -7.52 -2.90
CA ALA A 290 17.34 -8.48 -4.00
C ALA A 290 16.74 -9.86 -3.62
N VAL A 291 16.84 -10.28 -2.36
CA VAL A 291 16.15 -11.48 -1.86
C VAL A 291 14.64 -11.31 -1.94
N VAL A 292 14.08 -10.19 -1.46
CA VAL A 292 12.64 -9.91 -1.51
C VAL A 292 12.16 -9.80 -2.95
N ASP A 293 12.85 -9.05 -3.81
CA ASP A 293 12.47 -8.89 -5.22
C ASP A 293 12.55 -10.22 -5.97
N TYR A 294 13.52 -11.07 -5.66
CA TYR A 294 13.60 -12.41 -6.22
C TYR A 294 12.41 -13.28 -5.78
N PHE A 295 11.93 -13.16 -4.53
CA PHE A 295 10.75 -13.89 -4.04
C PHE A 295 9.43 -13.34 -4.58
N MET A 296 9.38 -12.04 -4.85
CA MET A 296 8.19 -11.36 -5.37
C MET A 296 8.15 -11.28 -6.90
N ASN A 297 9.26 -11.53 -7.58
CA ASN A 297 9.43 -11.34 -9.03
C ASN A 297 9.18 -9.87 -9.39
N ASN A 298 9.75 -8.96 -8.61
CA ASN A 298 9.50 -7.54 -8.72
C ASN A 298 10.62 -6.86 -9.53
N PHE A 299 10.23 -6.16 -10.60
CA PHE A 299 11.16 -5.43 -11.47
C PHE A 299 11.01 -3.91 -11.35
N ASP A 300 9.96 -3.41 -10.69
CA ASP A 300 9.68 -1.96 -10.52
C ASP A 300 10.20 -1.46 -9.17
N GLN A 301 11.30 -2.05 -8.72
CA GLN A 301 11.82 -1.83 -7.40
C GLN A 301 12.14 -0.35 -7.16
N LYS A 302 11.38 0.25 -6.24
CA LYS A 302 11.65 1.60 -5.72
C LYS A 302 12.10 1.47 -4.28
N HIS A 303 13.18 2.15 -3.95
CA HIS A 303 13.62 2.22 -2.58
C HIS A 303 14.03 3.64 -2.26
N THR A 304 13.91 3.98 -0.99
CA THR A 304 14.33 5.28 -0.52
C THR A 304 14.99 5.19 0.84
N TYR A 305 15.42 6.30 1.39
CA TYR A 305 16.02 6.34 2.72
C TYR A 305 15.24 7.32 3.57
N ILE A 306 14.90 6.93 4.78
CA ILE A 306 14.26 7.84 5.72
C ILE A 306 15.30 8.47 6.64
N ALA A 307 15.10 9.76 6.96
CA ALA A 307 15.92 10.45 7.94
C ALA A 307 15.57 9.99 9.36
N GLY A 308 16.60 9.87 10.18
CA GLY A 308 16.47 10.00 11.63
C GLY A 308 16.24 11.44 12.08
N ASP A 309 16.08 11.60 13.40
CA ASP A 309 15.95 12.91 14.06
C ASP A 309 17.19 13.78 13.88
N ASP A 310 18.36 13.16 13.74
CA ASP A 310 19.65 13.81 13.43
C ASP A 310 19.80 14.20 11.95
N GLY A 311 18.81 13.87 11.11
CA GLY A 311 18.80 14.14 9.68
C GLY A 311 19.66 13.18 8.84
N GLN A 312 20.29 12.16 9.44
CA GLN A 312 21.04 11.12 8.76
C GLN A 312 20.13 10.01 8.25
N PRO A 313 20.52 9.29 7.18
CA PRO A 313 19.74 8.16 6.68
C PRO A 313 19.77 7.01 7.71
N TYR A 314 18.61 6.55 8.16
CA TYR A 314 18.47 5.52 9.20
C TYR A 314 18.17 4.15 8.60
N ALA A 315 17.15 4.07 7.76
CA ALA A 315 16.70 2.82 7.14
C ALA A 315 16.48 3.00 5.64
N ASN A 316 16.79 1.95 4.87
CA ASN A 316 16.36 1.81 3.48
C ASN A 316 14.90 1.35 3.48
N ILE A 317 14.00 2.00 2.77
CA ILE A 317 12.60 1.62 2.68
C ILE A 317 12.31 0.97 1.33
N MET A 318 11.77 -0.24 1.35
CA MET A 318 11.32 -0.96 0.15
C MET A 318 9.88 -0.56 -0.18
N LEU A 319 9.61 -0.20 -1.44
CA LEU A 319 8.32 0.29 -1.93
C LEU A 319 7.98 -0.28 -3.32
N ASP A 320 6.73 -0.12 -3.72
CA ASP A 320 6.18 -0.42 -5.04
C ASP A 320 6.36 -1.89 -5.47
N PHE A 321 5.60 -2.77 -4.83
CA PHE A 321 5.50 -4.20 -5.19
C PHE A 321 4.24 -4.52 -5.99
N GLY A 322 3.40 -3.54 -6.32
CA GLY A 322 2.15 -3.72 -7.05
C GLY A 322 2.29 -4.41 -8.42
N HIS A 323 3.46 -4.42 -9.06
CA HIS A 323 3.68 -5.12 -10.34
C HIS A 323 4.42 -6.47 -10.21
N SER A 324 4.55 -6.98 -8.99
CA SER A 324 5.16 -8.29 -8.69
C SER A 324 4.44 -9.46 -9.40
N PHE A 325 5.05 -10.64 -9.40
CA PHE A 325 4.51 -11.86 -10.01
C PHE A 325 4.08 -11.71 -11.48
N CYS A 326 4.77 -10.85 -12.23
CA CYS A 326 4.68 -10.86 -13.69
C CYS A 326 5.09 -12.22 -14.26
N GLN A 327 4.67 -12.52 -15.49
CA GLN A 327 4.90 -13.84 -16.10
C GLN A 327 6.36 -14.10 -16.50
N ALA A 328 7.18 -13.06 -16.70
CA ALA A 328 8.58 -13.24 -17.07
C ALA A 328 9.39 -13.77 -15.88
N LYS A 329 10.28 -14.72 -16.11
CA LYS A 329 11.22 -15.22 -15.10
C LYS A 329 12.58 -14.61 -15.38
N ASP A 330 13.18 -13.96 -14.40
CA ASP A 330 14.52 -13.42 -14.55
C ASP A 330 15.40 -13.77 -13.34
N ILE A 331 16.43 -14.57 -13.61
CA ILE A 331 17.45 -14.91 -12.62
C ILE A 331 18.25 -13.66 -12.19
N LEU A 332 18.29 -12.61 -13.02
CA LEU A 332 19.00 -11.37 -12.74
C LEU A 332 18.47 -10.63 -11.52
N LEU A 333 17.22 -10.86 -11.09
CA LEU A 333 16.73 -10.32 -9.81
C LEU A 333 17.55 -10.84 -8.61
N GLY A 334 18.10 -12.05 -8.70
CA GLY A 334 19.01 -12.62 -7.70
C GLY A 334 20.48 -12.21 -7.87
N ALA A 335 20.82 -11.32 -8.80
CA ALA A 335 22.20 -11.03 -9.16
C ALA A 335 23.05 -10.49 -8.02
N ALA A 336 22.48 -9.65 -7.15
CA ALA A 336 23.21 -9.16 -6.00
C ALA A 336 23.68 -10.32 -5.10
N VAL A 337 22.82 -11.33 -4.90
CA VAL A 337 23.15 -12.49 -4.07
C VAL A 337 24.24 -13.35 -4.71
N TYR A 338 24.11 -13.72 -5.99
CA TYR A 338 25.07 -14.64 -6.62
C TYR A 338 26.35 -13.97 -7.15
N GLN A 339 26.36 -12.66 -7.42
CA GLN A 339 27.58 -11.94 -7.83
C GLN A 339 28.39 -11.48 -6.63
N CYS A 340 27.74 -11.05 -5.55
CA CYS A 340 28.45 -10.64 -4.35
C CYS A 340 28.79 -11.81 -3.44
N CYS A 341 27.98 -12.87 -3.47
CA CYS A 341 28.08 -13.99 -2.54
C CYS A 341 28.16 -13.51 -1.08
N LYS A 342 27.33 -12.52 -0.73
CA LYS A 342 27.15 -12.03 0.64
C LYS A 342 25.68 -12.14 1.03
N ILE A 343 25.40 -12.38 2.30
CA ILE A 343 24.05 -12.34 2.87
C ILE A 343 24.11 -11.95 4.34
N ARG A 344 23.13 -11.17 4.81
CA ARG A 344 23.00 -10.85 6.23
C ARG A 344 22.67 -12.12 7.02
N ASN A 345 23.32 -12.31 8.16
CA ASN A 345 23.12 -13.46 9.04
C ASN A 345 21.65 -13.64 9.43
N GLN A 346 21.01 -12.57 9.89
CA GLN A 346 19.58 -12.56 10.22
C GLN A 346 18.69 -13.04 9.06
N THR A 347 18.95 -12.55 7.85
CA THR A 347 18.21 -12.93 6.64
C THR A 347 18.44 -14.42 6.30
N TYR A 348 19.69 -14.89 6.40
CA TYR A 348 20.02 -16.30 6.19
C TYR A 348 19.34 -17.22 7.21
N GLU A 349 19.37 -16.89 8.49
CA GLU A 349 18.68 -17.66 9.52
C GLU A 349 17.16 -17.72 9.28
N ALA A 350 16.56 -16.58 8.88
CA ALA A 350 15.14 -16.54 8.54
C ALA A 350 14.82 -17.46 7.35
N LEU A 351 15.65 -17.43 6.30
CA LEU A 351 15.53 -18.36 5.17
C LEU A 351 15.61 -19.82 5.63
N VAL A 352 16.57 -20.17 6.49
CA VAL A 352 16.67 -21.53 7.05
C VAL A 352 15.39 -21.91 7.81
N ARG A 353 14.85 -21.01 8.65
CA ARG A 353 13.59 -21.21 9.39
C ARG A 353 12.36 -21.39 8.49
N LEU A 354 12.36 -20.82 7.30
CA LEU A 354 11.26 -20.91 6.33
C LEU A 354 11.33 -22.16 5.45
N SER A 355 12.45 -22.86 5.44
CA SER A 355 12.65 -24.05 4.59
C SER A 355 11.56 -25.09 4.84
N GLY A 356 10.75 -25.37 3.81
CA GLY A 356 9.65 -26.33 3.88
C GLY A 356 8.37 -25.84 4.58
N SER A 357 8.32 -24.57 5.03
CA SER A 357 7.15 -24.00 5.74
C SER A 357 6.73 -22.61 5.24
N LEU A 358 7.33 -22.11 4.15
CA LEU A 358 7.09 -20.77 3.62
C LEU A 358 5.61 -20.47 3.40
N ARG A 359 4.89 -21.33 2.68
CA ARG A 359 3.45 -21.14 2.42
C ARG A 359 2.63 -21.13 3.70
N THR A 360 2.80 -22.14 4.56
CA THR A 360 2.04 -22.27 5.81
C THR A 360 2.21 -21.03 6.69
N LYS A 361 3.46 -20.59 6.92
CA LYS A 361 3.73 -19.40 7.74
C LYS A 361 3.19 -18.12 7.11
N PHE A 362 3.24 -17.99 5.78
CA PHE A 362 2.66 -16.86 5.08
C PHE A 362 1.13 -16.82 5.25
N GLU A 363 0.46 -17.95 5.03
CA GLU A 363 -0.99 -18.08 5.18
C GLU A 363 -1.42 -17.84 6.63
N GLU A 364 -0.67 -18.33 7.62
CA GLU A 364 -0.90 -18.05 9.04
C GLU A 364 -0.85 -16.54 9.35
N LEU A 365 0.17 -15.83 8.84
CA LEU A 365 0.30 -14.38 9.06
C LEU A 365 -0.78 -13.56 8.34
N THR A 366 -1.37 -14.07 7.27
CA THR A 366 -2.32 -13.35 6.42
C THR A 366 -3.76 -13.82 6.54
N ALA A 367 -4.05 -14.85 7.35
CA ALA A 367 -5.37 -15.46 7.49
C ALA A 367 -6.48 -14.47 7.88
N GLY A 368 -6.14 -13.44 8.67
CA GLY A 368 -7.07 -12.40 9.09
C GLY A 368 -7.10 -11.16 8.19
N ASP A 369 -6.36 -11.14 7.08
CA ASP A 369 -6.32 -9.99 6.19
C ASP A 369 -7.56 -9.93 5.28
N PRO A 370 -8.21 -8.76 5.09
CA PRO A 370 -9.38 -8.63 4.23
C PRO A 370 -9.16 -9.04 2.77
N LEU A 371 -7.90 -9.05 2.31
CA LEU A 371 -7.55 -9.54 0.99
C LEU A 371 -7.24 -11.04 0.98
N PHE A 372 -7.44 -11.80 2.05
CA PHE A 372 -7.21 -13.25 2.02
C PHE A 372 -8.12 -13.97 0.99
N PRO A 373 -7.63 -14.97 0.24
CA PRO A 373 -6.21 -15.38 0.12
C PRO A 373 -5.39 -14.32 -0.64
N ILE A 374 -4.23 -13.93 -0.11
CA ILE A 374 -3.40 -12.86 -0.69
C ILE A 374 -2.80 -13.30 -2.03
N LEU A 375 -2.21 -14.49 -2.07
CA LEU A 375 -1.63 -15.12 -3.26
C LEU A 375 -2.44 -16.37 -3.63
N LEU A 376 -2.53 -16.65 -4.93
CA LEU A 376 -3.08 -17.87 -5.50
C LEU A 376 -2.01 -19.00 -5.52
N ASP A 377 -2.46 -20.25 -5.63
CA ASP A 377 -1.60 -21.44 -5.63
C ASP A 377 -0.43 -21.36 -6.62
N VAL A 378 -0.68 -20.80 -7.79
CA VAL A 378 0.34 -20.66 -8.83
C VAL A 378 1.42 -19.64 -8.43
N GLN A 379 1.05 -18.51 -7.79
CA GLN A 379 2.03 -17.53 -7.28
C GLN A 379 2.84 -18.12 -6.11
N PHE A 380 2.19 -18.87 -5.21
CA PHE A 380 2.89 -19.56 -4.12
C PHE A 380 3.89 -20.60 -4.66
N SER A 381 3.47 -21.42 -5.61
CA SER A 381 4.33 -22.44 -6.23
C SER A 381 5.58 -21.81 -6.88
N GLU A 382 5.40 -20.68 -7.56
CA GLU A 382 6.50 -19.91 -8.15
C GLU A 382 7.41 -19.29 -7.09
N MET A 383 6.86 -18.77 -6.00
CA MET A 383 7.63 -18.23 -4.86
C MET A 383 8.46 -19.33 -4.17
N GLU A 384 7.88 -20.50 -3.91
CA GLU A 384 8.60 -21.64 -3.33
C GLU A 384 9.68 -22.20 -4.26
N GLN A 385 9.44 -22.19 -5.58
CA GLN A 385 10.47 -22.54 -6.56
C GLN A 385 11.67 -21.59 -6.45
N ARG A 386 11.42 -20.28 -6.37
CA ARG A 386 12.47 -19.26 -6.25
C ARG A 386 13.17 -19.32 -4.89
N PHE A 387 12.46 -19.61 -3.82
CA PHE A 387 13.05 -19.92 -2.52
C PHE A 387 14.10 -21.04 -2.63
N LYS A 388 13.75 -22.17 -3.26
CA LYS A 388 14.67 -23.31 -3.45
C LYS A 388 15.89 -22.93 -4.30
N GLN A 389 15.68 -22.13 -5.35
CA GLN A 389 16.76 -21.63 -6.21
C GLN A 389 17.71 -20.71 -5.44
N LEU A 390 17.18 -19.76 -4.67
CA LEU A 390 17.99 -18.86 -3.83
C LEU A 390 18.83 -19.64 -2.81
N MET A 391 18.22 -20.59 -2.09
CA MET A 391 18.95 -21.43 -1.14
C MET A 391 20.06 -22.24 -1.81
N THR A 392 19.87 -22.64 -3.07
CA THR A 392 20.89 -23.32 -3.87
C THR A 392 22.02 -22.36 -4.25
N LEU A 393 21.70 -21.13 -4.67
CA LEU A 393 22.69 -20.09 -4.97
C LEU A 393 23.57 -19.76 -3.75
N ILE A 394 22.96 -19.61 -2.57
CA ILE A 394 23.69 -19.36 -1.32
C ILE A 394 24.65 -20.53 -1.00
N LYS A 395 24.19 -21.78 -1.15
CA LYS A 395 25.04 -22.97 -0.97
C LYS A 395 26.21 -22.98 -1.95
N PHE A 396 26.00 -22.58 -3.21
CA PHE A 396 27.09 -22.43 -4.16
C PHE A 396 28.11 -21.40 -3.68
N CYS A 397 27.68 -20.24 -3.20
CA CYS A 397 28.58 -19.25 -2.62
C CYS A 397 29.41 -19.83 -1.46
N PHE A 398 28.80 -20.62 -0.55
CA PHE A 398 29.54 -21.28 0.53
C PHE A 398 30.63 -22.23 0.04
N LEU A 399 30.39 -22.96 -1.06
CA LEU A 399 31.36 -23.89 -1.61
C LEU A 399 32.60 -23.18 -2.19
N PHE A 400 32.43 -22.00 -2.77
CA PHE A 400 33.52 -21.25 -3.41
C PHE A 400 34.26 -20.29 -2.47
N HIS A 401 33.54 -19.69 -1.51
CA HIS A 401 34.06 -18.61 -0.66
C HIS A 401 34.16 -18.99 0.83
N GLY A 402 33.51 -20.08 1.26
CA GLY A 402 33.37 -20.43 2.66
C GLY A 402 32.20 -19.72 3.35
N MET A 403 31.60 -20.37 4.35
CA MET A 403 30.42 -19.83 5.03
C MET A 403 30.72 -18.53 5.80
N GLU A 404 31.89 -18.45 6.44
CA GLU A 404 32.33 -17.28 7.23
C GLU A 404 32.54 -16.03 6.38
N ASP A 405 32.91 -16.18 5.09
CA ASP A 405 33.03 -15.04 4.19
C ASP A 405 31.66 -14.60 3.66
N VAL A 406 30.77 -15.56 3.38
CA VAL A 406 29.47 -15.26 2.76
C VAL A 406 28.47 -14.64 3.74
N ILE A 407 28.48 -15.08 5.01
CA ILE A 407 27.58 -14.55 6.03
C ILE A 407 28.21 -13.31 6.68
N MET A 408 27.47 -12.20 6.67
CA MET A 408 27.85 -10.93 7.30
C MET A 408 26.83 -10.55 8.37
N ASP A 409 27.26 -9.88 9.44
CA ASP A 409 26.38 -9.38 10.49
C ASP A 409 25.83 -7.96 10.21
#